data_AF-W5XM49-F1
#
_entry.id   AF-W5XM49-F1
#
_cell.length_a   1.000
_cell.length_b   1.000
_cell.length_c   1.000
_cell.angle_alpha   90.00
_cell.angle_beta   90.00
_cell.angle_gamma   90.00
#
_symmetry.space_group_name_H-M   'P 1'
#
loop_
_entity.id
_entity.type
_entity.pdbx_description
1 polymer ?
#
loop_
_entity_poly.entity_id
_entity_poly.type
_entity_poly.pdbx_seq_one_letter_code
_entity_poly.pdbx_strand_id
1 'polypeptide(L)'
;IIGRALPDARDGLKPVHRRILYAMQNDEAKSRTDFVKSARIVGAVIGRYHPHGDTAVYDALVRMAQDFSMRYPSITGQGNFGSIDGDSAAAMRYTEAKMSKLSHELLKDIDKDTVDFVPNYDGSESEPD
;
A
#
# COMPACT_ATOMS: atom_id res chain seq x y z
N ILE A 1 -1.76 4.47 -20.47
CA ILE A 1 -0.85 5.44 -19.78
C ILE A 1 -1.51 5.87 -18.47
N ILE A 2 -2.70 6.46 -18.55
CA ILE A 2 -3.61 6.69 -17.42
C ILE A 2 -3.99 5.32 -16.80
N GLY A 3 -4.02 5.22 -15.46
CA GLY A 3 -4.43 4.02 -14.72
C GLY A 3 -3.31 3.03 -14.33
N ARG A 4 -2.03 3.33 -14.59
CA ARG A 4 -0.93 2.47 -14.13
C ARG A 4 0.38 3.20 -13.86
N ALA A 5 0.88 3.95 -14.83
CA ALA A 5 2.28 4.38 -14.84
C ALA A 5 2.51 5.73 -14.13
N LEU A 6 1.56 6.65 -14.25
CA LEU A 6 1.66 8.01 -13.74
C LEU A 6 0.92 8.15 -12.40
N PRO A 7 1.47 8.91 -11.44
CA PRO A 7 0.75 9.27 -10.22
C PRO A 7 -0.35 10.30 -10.50
N ASP A 8 -1.34 10.37 -9.62
CA ASP A 8 -2.32 11.45 -9.60
C ASP A 8 -1.71 12.73 -8.99
N ALA A 9 -2.09 13.90 -9.49
CA ALA A 9 -1.58 15.18 -9.02
C ALA A 9 -2.11 15.56 -7.62
N ARG A 10 -3.27 15.02 -7.22
CA ARG A 10 -3.96 15.34 -5.96
C ARG A 10 -3.28 14.71 -4.75
N ASP A 11 -2.83 13.46 -4.88
CA ASP A 11 -2.25 12.67 -3.78
C ASP A 11 -0.82 12.18 -4.05
N GLY A 12 -0.31 12.33 -5.27
CA GLY A 12 1.01 11.85 -5.67
C GLY A 12 1.12 10.33 -5.76
N LEU A 13 0.01 9.58 -5.70
CA LEU A 13 -0.01 8.12 -5.68
C LEU A 13 -0.32 7.52 -7.05
N LYS A 14 0.29 6.38 -7.32
CA LYS A 14 -0.15 5.47 -8.39
C LYS A 14 -1.29 4.59 -7.85
N PRO A 15 -2.14 4.01 -8.72
CA PRO A 15 -3.25 3.15 -8.28
C PRO A 15 -2.82 2.02 -7.32
N VAL A 16 -1.67 1.37 -7.57
CA VAL A 16 -1.18 0.30 -6.68
C VAL A 16 -0.82 0.82 -5.28
N HIS A 17 -0.25 2.03 -5.16
CA HIS A 17 0.08 2.62 -3.85
C HIS A 17 -1.20 2.95 -3.07
N ARG A 18 -2.20 3.55 -3.75
CA ARG A 18 -3.49 3.89 -3.15
C ARG A 18 -4.21 2.65 -2.63
N ARG A 19 -4.27 1.59 -3.44
CA ARG A 19 -4.87 0.31 -3.07
C ARG A 19 -4.17 -0.39 -1.91
N ILE A 20 -2.84 -0.31 -1.84
CA ILE A 20 -2.07 -0.83 -0.69
C ILE A 20 -2.48 -0.09 0.58
N LEU A 21 -2.44 1.24 0.59
CA LEU A 21 -2.76 2.02 1.79
C LEU A 21 -4.23 1.85 2.20
N TYR A 22 -5.16 1.83 1.23
CA TYR A 22 -6.58 1.63 1.49
C TYR A 22 -6.88 0.24 2.05
N ALA A 23 -6.29 -0.82 1.49
CA ALA A 23 -6.42 -2.17 2.04
C ALA A 23 -5.86 -2.26 3.47
N MET A 24 -4.73 -1.59 3.74
CA MET A 24 -4.13 -1.55 5.09
C MET A 24 -4.99 -0.79 6.10
N GLN A 25 -5.69 0.27 5.68
CA GLN A 25 -6.64 0.99 6.51
C GLN A 25 -7.84 0.11 6.89
N ASN A 26 -8.36 -0.69 5.95
CA ASN A 26 -9.50 -1.59 6.17
C ASN A 26 -9.14 -2.84 6.99
N ASP A 27 -7.91 -3.34 6.88
CA ASP A 27 -7.45 -4.54 7.59
C ASP A 27 -6.70 -4.26 8.91
N GLU A 28 -6.88 -3.05 9.45
CA GLU A 28 -6.26 -2.59 10.69
C GLU A 28 -4.71 -2.64 10.72
N ALA A 29 -4.06 -2.64 9.56
CA ALA A 29 -2.60 -2.47 9.44
C ALA A 29 -2.19 -0.99 9.57
N LYS A 30 -2.84 -0.26 10.49
CA LYS A 30 -2.70 1.18 10.73
C LYS A 30 -1.39 1.51 11.45
N SER A 31 -1.06 2.79 11.55
CA SER A 31 0.23 3.22 12.12
C SER A 31 0.42 2.87 13.60
N ARG A 32 -0.68 2.81 14.36
CA ARG A 32 -0.71 2.54 15.80
C ARG A 32 -0.92 1.08 16.17
N THR A 33 -1.13 0.20 15.20
CA THR A 33 -1.30 -1.24 15.46
C THR A 33 0.04 -1.97 15.40
N ASP A 34 0.01 -3.26 15.72
CA ASP A 34 1.15 -4.15 15.58
C ASP A 34 1.47 -4.39 14.09
N PHE A 35 2.70 -4.82 13.84
CA PHE A 35 3.10 -5.23 12.50
C PHE A 35 2.31 -6.47 12.07
N VAL A 36 1.88 -6.49 10.80
CA VAL A 36 1.19 -7.64 10.21
C VAL A 36 2.02 -8.22 9.07
N LYS A 37 1.91 -9.53 8.83
CA LYS A 37 2.62 -10.21 7.73
C LYS A 37 2.36 -9.53 6.40
N SER A 38 3.41 -9.23 5.63
CA SER A 38 3.25 -8.61 4.31
C SER A 38 2.41 -9.46 3.37
N ALA A 39 2.50 -10.80 3.47
CA ALA A 39 1.63 -11.72 2.72
C ALA A 39 0.13 -11.48 2.96
N ARG A 40 -0.28 -11.12 4.18
CA ARG A 40 -1.68 -10.77 4.49
C ARG A 40 -2.11 -9.50 3.77
N ILE A 41 -1.27 -8.45 3.81
CA ILE A 41 -1.54 -7.18 3.12
C ILE A 41 -1.63 -7.41 1.60
N VAL A 42 -0.65 -8.12 1.02
CA VAL A 42 -0.61 -8.41 -0.42
C VAL A 42 -1.85 -9.19 -0.85
N GLY A 43 -2.23 -10.24 -0.11
CA GLY A 43 -3.43 -11.02 -0.41
C GLY A 43 -4.72 -10.17 -0.37
N ALA A 44 -4.83 -9.28 0.62
CA ALA A 44 -5.98 -8.39 0.77
C ALA A 44 -6.09 -7.38 -0.38
N VAL A 45 -4.97 -6.86 -0.87
CA VAL A 45 -4.91 -5.96 -2.03
C VAL A 45 -5.34 -6.67 -3.31
N ILE A 46 -4.80 -7.87 -3.57
CA ILE A 46 -5.11 -8.62 -4.79
C ILE A 46 -6.57 -9.08 -4.79
N GLY A 47 -7.04 -9.60 -3.66
CA GLY A 47 -8.39 -10.13 -3.55
C GLY A 47 -9.46 -9.06 -3.80
N ARG A 48 -9.27 -7.84 -3.28
CA ARG A 48 -10.30 -6.79 -3.29
C ARG A 48 -10.12 -5.70 -4.34
N TYR A 49 -8.88 -5.30 -4.65
CA TYR A 49 -8.66 -4.04 -5.38
C TYR A 49 -7.70 -4.15 -6.58
N HIS A 50 -6.78 -5.09 -6.60
CA HIS A 50 -5.71 -5.14 -7.62
C HIS A 50 -5.58 -6.53 -8.25
N PRO A 51 -6.38 -6.87 -9.29
CA PRO A 51 -6.43 -8.21 -9.89
C PRO A 51 -5.22 -8.47 -10.81
N HIS A 52 -4.02 -8.28 -10.27
CA HIS A 52 -2.72 -8.45 -10.92
C HIS A 52 -1.77 -9.23 -10.00
N GLY A 53 -0.58 -9.57 -10.52
CA GLY A 53 0.38 -10.41 -9.82
C GLY A 53 0.79 -9.85 -8.44
N ASP A 54 0.94 -10.76 -7.48
CA ASP A 54 1.37 -10.49 -6.12
C ASP A 54 2.73 -9.79 -6.02
N THR A 55 3.64 -10.15 -6.93
CA THR A 55 4.98 -9.60 -7.03
C THR A 55 4.93 -8.09 -7.23
N ALA A 56 4.05 -7.58 -8.11
CA ALA A 56 3.95 -6.14 -8.36
C ALA A 56 3.42 -5.37 -7.13
N VAL A 57 2.51 -5.98 -6.36
CA VAL A 57 2.00 -5.38 -5.11
C VAL A 57 3.07 -5.41 -4.03
N TYR A 58 3.79 -6.52 -3.88
CA TYR A 58 4.82 -6.66 -2.87
C TYR A 58 6.02 -5.74 -3.16
N ASP A 59 6.48 -5.65 -4.40
CA ASP A 59 7.57 -4.75 -4.80
C ASP A 59 7.21 -3.28 -4.53
N ALA A 60 5.95 -2.89 -4.80
CA ALA A 60 5.45 -1.56 -4.47
C ALA A 60 5.44 -1.33 -2.95
N LEU A 61 4.93 -2.27 -2.16
CA LEU A 61 4.92 -2.20 -0.70
C LEU A 61 6.35 -2.08 -0.14
N VAL A 62 7.28 -2.87 -0.66
CA VAL A 62 8.70 -2.84 -0.28
C VAL A 62 9.29 -1.46 -0.54
N ARG A 63 9.09 -0.93 -1.75
CA ARG A 63 9.59 0.41 -2.12
C ARG A 63 8.99 1.51 -1.24
N MET A 64 7.72 1.36 -0.83
CA MET A 64 7.05 2.29 0.08
C MET A 64 7.58 2.27 1.52
N ALA A 65 8.34 1.23 1.89
CA ALA A 65 8.96 1.07 3.21
C ALA A 65 10.44 1.49 3.26
N GLN A 66 11.09 1.65 2.10
CA GLN A 66 12.51 1.97 1.99
C GLN A 66 12.75 3.49 2.10
N ASP A 67 13.50 3.91 3.12
CA ASP A 67 13.88 5.32 3.36
C ASP A 67 14.89 5.88 2.35
N PHE A 68 15.70 5.01 1.74
CA PHE A 68 16.58 5.35 0.62
C PHE A 68 15.81 5.49 -0.72
N SER A 69 14.61 4.94 -0.83
CA SER A 69 13.75 5.04 -2.02
C SER A 69 12.73 6.18 -1.93
N MET A 70 12.31 6.55 -0.72
CA MET A 70 11.30 7.57 -0.46
C MET A 70 11.74 8.52 0.64
N ARG A 71 11.70 9.83 0.37
CA ARG A 71 12.02 10.86 1.36
C ARG A 71 11.17 10.76 2.63
N TYR A 72 9.91 10.35 2.46
CA TYR A 72 8.95 10.08 3.53
C TYR A 72 8.26 8.74 3.26
N PRO A 73 8.73 7.64 3.89
CA PRO A 73 8.12 6.32 3.70
C PRO A 73 6.64 6.30 4.11
N SER A 74 5.80 5.75 3.24
CA SER A 74 4.37 5.55 3.51
C SER A 74 4.10 4.28 4.31
N ILE A 75 5.07 3.35 4.34
CA ILE A 75 5.00 2.09 5.08
C ILE A 75 6.12 2.06 6.11
N THR A 76 5.86 1.46 7.26
CA THR A 76 6.88 1.05 8.23
C THR A 76 7.02 -0.47 8.15
N GLY A 77 8.19 -0.94 7.71
CA GLY A 77 8.50 -2.36 7.58
C GLY A 77 9.29 -2.90 8.78
N GLN A 78 9.11 -4.19 9.08
CA GLN A 78 9.92 -4.97 10.00
C GLN A 78 10.45 -6.23 9.29
N GLY A 79 11.76 -6.44 9.36
CA GLY A 79 12.47 -7.49 8.62
C GLY A 79 13.37 -6.90 7.52
N ASN A 80 13.84 -7.76 6.61
CA ASN A 80 14.70 -7.33 5.51
C ASN A 80 13.86 -6.81 4.33
N PHE A 81 13.89 -5.49 4.13
CA PHE A 81 13.23 -4.77 3.03
C PHE A 81 14.23 -4.34 1.92
N GLY A 82 15.40 -4.96 1.87
CA GLY A 82 16.45 -4.66 0.90
C GLY A 82 17.41 -3.55 1.35
N SER A 83 18.41 -3.26 0.53
CA SER A 83 19.49 -2.32 0.81
C SER A 83 19.78 -1.39 -0.35
N ILE A 84 20.55 -0.32 -0.09
CA ILE A 84 21.06 0.59 -1.14
C ILE A 84 22.05 -0.10 -2.08
N ASP A 85 22.69 -1.18 -1.62
CA ASP A 85 23.68 -1.96 -2.38
C ASP A 85 23.02 -2.90 -3.40
N GLY A 86 21.68 -2.94 -3.45
CA GLY A 86 20.90 -3.71 -4.40
C GLY A 86 20.42 -5.06 -3.89
N ASP A 87 20.56 -5.34 -2.60
CA ASP A 87 19.98 -6.55 -2.01
C ASP A 87 18.45 -6.47 -2.10
N SER A 88 17.84 -7.52 -2.64
CA SER A 88 16.38 -7.66 -2.68
C SER A 88 15.82 -7.82 -1.26
N ALA A 89 14.56 -7.41 -1.08
CA ALA A 89 13.81 -7.74 0.13
C ALA A 89 13.69 -9.26 0.32
N ALA A 90 13.55 -9.69 1.57
CA ALA A 90 13.16 -11.06 1.85
C ALA A 90 11.76 -11.35 1.29
N ALA A 91 11.38 -12.62 1.16
CA ALA A 91 10.02 -12.95 0.72
C ALA A 91 8.95 -12.43 1.70
N MET A 92 7.76 -12.08 1.19
CA MET A 92 6.63 -11.50 1.94
C MET A 92 6.13 -12.32 3.15
N ARG A 93 6.52 -13.60 3.26
CA ARG A 93 6.25 -14.46 4.41
C ARG A 93 7.15 -14.16 5.62
N TYR A 94 8.30 -13.52 5.40
CA TYR A 94 9.29 -13.17 6.42
C TYR A 94 9.19 -11.70 6.86
N THR A 95 8.67 -10.83 6.01
CA THR A 95 8.51 -9.41 6.32
C THR A 95 7.16 -9.11 6.94
N GLU A 96 7.13 -8.09 7.78
CA GLU A 96 5.91 -7.53 8.35
C GLU A 96 5.87 -6.03 8.08
N ALA A 97 4.67 -5.45 8.03
CA ALA A 97 4.50 -4.04 7.73
C ALA A 97 3.27 -3.47 8.42
N LYS A 98 3.27 -2.15 8.57
CA LYS A 98 2.11 -1.33 8.93
C LYS A 98 2.24 0.06 8.29
N MET A 99 1.18 0.85 8.30
CA MET A 99 1.25 2.21 7.77
C MET A 99 2.23 3.07 8.55
N SER A 100 2.92 4.00 7.88
CA SER A 100 3.61 5.06 8.60
C SER A 100 2.60 6.03 9.24
N LYS A 101 3.06 6.84 10.19
CA LYS A 101 2.21 7.90 10.78
C LYS A 101 1.71 8.88 9.72
N LEU A 102 2.53 9.18 8.70
CA LEU A 102 2.17 10.07 7.60
C LEU A 102 1.01 9.50 6.77
N SER A 103 1.05 8.21 6.45
CA SER A 103 -0.03 7.57 5.68
C SER A 103 -1.37 7.56 6.40
N HIS A 104 -1.35 7.58 7.74
CA HIS A 104 -2.58 7.74 8.51
C HIS A 104 -3.21 9.11 8.29
N GLU A 105 -2.41 10.18 8.21
CA GLU A 105 -2.91 11.52 7.90
C GLU A 105 -3.42 11.62 6.46
N LEU A 106 -2.80 10.90 5.51
CA LEU A 106 -3.24 10.87 4.12
C LEU A 106 -4.65 10.26 3.96
N LEU A 107 -4.99 9.24 4.76
CA LEU A 107 -6.29 8.57 4.73
C LEU A 107 -7.26 9.08 5.80
N LYS A 108 -6.91 10.15 6.49
CA LYS A 108 -7.75 10.72 7.53
C LYS A 108 -9.04 11.24 6.91
N ASP A 109 -10.16 10.94 7.57
CA ASP A 109 -11.50 11.40 7.18
C ASP A 109 -11.96 10.91 5.79
N ILE A 110 -11.33 9.87 5.23
CA ILE A 110 -11.72 9.25 3.96
C ILE A 110 -13.13 8.64 4.01
N ASP A 111 -13.63 8.32 5.20
CA ASP A 111 -14.96 7.78 5.49
C ASP A 111 -16.04 8.85 5.64
N LYS A 112 -15.69 10.13 5.49
CA LYS A 112 -16.59 11.28 5.70
C LYS A 112 -17.00 11.97 4.41
N ASP A 113 -17.17 11.20 3.33
CA ASP A 113 -17.62 11.70 2.02
C ASP A 113 -16.70 12.83 1.49
N THR A 114 -15.38 12.67 1.69
CA THR A 114 -14.36 13.67 1.34
C THR A 114 -13.77 13.45 -0.05
N VAL A 115 -13.94 12.25 -0.60
CA VAL A 115 -13.48 11.85 -1.94
C VAL A 115 -14.52 10.94 -2.57
N ASP A 116 -14.55 10.93 -3.91
CA ASP A 116 -15.38 10.00 -4.65
C ASP A 116 -14.85 8.57 -4.50
N PHE A 117 -15.79 7.63 -4.42
CA PHE A 117 -15.51 6.20 -4.47
C PHE A 117 -16.02 5.62 -5.77
N VAL A 118 -15.26 4.70 -6.33
CA VAL A 118 -15.62 3.95 -7.53
C VAL A 118 -15.77 2.46 -7.20
N PRO A 119 -16.62 1.71 -7.91
CA PRO A 119 -16.65 0.25 -7.79
C PRO A 119 -15.26 -0.34 -8.08
N ASN A 120 -14.89 -1.38 -7.34
CA ASN A 120 -13.69 -2.15 -7.63
C ASN A 120 -13.82 -2.96 -8.94
N TYR A 121 -12.82 -3.76 -9.27
CA TYR A 121 -12.72 -4.44 -10.57
C TYR A 121 -13.86 -5.44 -10.87
N ASP A 122 -14.52 -6.00 -9.85
CA ASP A 122 -15.64 -6.94 -10.01
C ASP A 122 -16.98 -6.39 -9.50
N GLY A 123 -17.00 -5.14 -9.04
CA GLY A 123 -18.18 -4.44 -8.52
C GLY A 123 -18.67 -4.92 -7.15
N SER A 124 -17.94 -5.79 -6.45
CA SER A 124 -18.31 -6.29 -5.13
C SER A 124 -17.93 -5.35 -3.97
N GLU A 125 -16.95 -4.48 -4.20
CA GLU A 125 -16.41 -3.54 -3.22
C GLU A 125 -16.29 -2.14 -3.83
N SER A 126 -15.91 -1.15 -3.02
CA SER A 126 -15.58 0.20 -3.48
C SER A 126 -14.15 0.60 -3.09
N GLU A 127 -13.50 1.38 -3.95
CA GLU A 127 -12.18 1.95 -3.74
C GLU A 127 -12.19 3.47 -4.00
N PRO A 128 -11.32 4.26 -3.33
CA PRO A 128 -11.20 5.68 -3.65
C PRO A 128 -10.60 5.88 -5.05
N ASP A 129 -11.13 6.86 -5.78
CA ASP A 129 -10.65 7.25 -7.13
C ASP A 129 -9.14 7.62 -7.16
#